data_AF-A0AA50ZN05-F1
#
_entry.id   AF-A0AA50ZN05-F1
#
_cell.length_a   1.000
_cell.length_b   1.000
_cell.length_c   1.000
_cell.angle_alpha   90.00
_cell.angle_beta   90.00
_cell.angle_gamma   90.00
#
_symmetry.space_group_name_H-M   'P 1'
#
loop_
_entity.id
_entity.type
_entity.pdbx_description
1 polymer ?
#
loop_
_entity_poly.entity_id
_entity_poly.type
_entity_poly.pdbx_seq_one_letter_code
_entity_poly.pdbx_strand_id
1 'polypeptide(L)'
;PYANRWSKTMVGYGPEDNHFVVELTYNYGITNYEMGNDFLGITIQSSESLKRAAALNWPIKEQNGLKYVEAPGGYKFFIIDELQPV
;
A
#
# COMPACT_ATOMS: atom_id res chain seq x y z
N PRO A 1 15.79 2.16 17.68
CA PRO A 1 16.00 2.30 16.21
C PRO A 1 15.90 3.75 15.68
N TYR A 2 15.29 4.70 16.41
CA TYR A 2 15.09 6.09 15.96
C TYR A 2 16.16 7.07 16.46
N ALA A 3 17.45 6.76 16.28
CA ALA A 3 18.53 7.63 16.75
C ALA A 3 18.76 8.87 15.84
N ASN A 4 18.17 8.90 14.64
CA ASN A 4 18.34 9.93 13.62
C ASN A 4 17.00 10.58 13.23
N ARG A 5 17.04 11.66 12.43
CA ARG A 5 15.84 12.33 11.91
C ARG A 5 14.96 11.34 11.13
N TRP A 6 13.65 11.43 11.38
CA TRP A 6 12.64 10.60 10.73
C TRP A 6 11.34 11.39 10.58
N SER A 7 10.47 10.96 9.66
CA SER A 7 9.13 11.50 9.50
C SER A 7 8.09 10.38 9.52
N LYS A 8 6.87 10.76 9.91
CA LYS A 8 5.68 9.91 9.95
C LYS A 8 4.60 10.55 9.09
N THR A 9 3.95 9.75 8.26
CA THR A 9 2.79 10.19 7.47
C THR A 9 1.69 9.14 7.55
N MET A 10 0.49 9.53 8.00
CA MET A 10 -0.68 8.67 8.01
C MET A 10 -1.45 8.82 6.69
N VAL A 11 -1.75 7.70 6.03
CA VAL A 11 -2.50 7.69 4.76
C VAL A 11 -3.65 6.68 4.85
N GLY A 12 -4.86 7.10 4.49
CA GLY A 12 -6.02 6.23 4.39
C GLY A 12 -7.19 6.91 3.69
N TYR A 13 -8.35 6.26 3.69
CA TYR A 13 -9.55 6.75 3.01
C TYR A 13 -10.40 7.73 3.83
N GLY A 14 -10.01 8.00 5.08
CA GLY A 14 -10.69 8.94 5.97
C GLY A 14 -9.92 9.14 7.29
N PRO A 15 -10.55 9.78 8.29
CA PRO A 15 -9.94 10.00 9.61
C PRO A 15 -9.53 8.69 10.31
N GLU A 16 -8.45 8.72 11.09
CA GLU A 16 -7.94 7.52 11.79
C GLU A 16 -8.90 6.98 12.87
N ASP A 17 -9.79 7.82 13.41
CA ASP A 17 -10.79 7.43 14.41
C ASP A 17 -11.77 6.36 13.89
N ASN A 18 -11.99 6.33 12.57
CA ASN A 18 -12.98 5.45 11.93
C ASN A 18 -12.47 4.71 10.69
N HIS A 19 -11.19 4.83 10.35
CA HIS A 19 -10.58 4.13 9.22
C HIS A 19 -9.30 3.43 9.63
N PHE A 20 -9.07 2.25 9.05
CA PHE A 20 -7.72 1.69 9.02
C PHE A 20 -6.83 2.56 8.14
N VAL A 21 -5.69 2.99 8.67
CA VAL A 21 -4.72 3.84 8.00
C VAL A 21 -3.35 3.15 7.95
N VAL A 22 -2.57 3.46 6.92
CA VAL A 22 -1.18 3.03 6.82
C VAL A 22 -0.29 4.16 7.34
N GLU A 23 0.49 3.86 8.37
CA GLU A 23 1.57 4.73 8.83
C GLU A 23 2.82 4.51 7.97
N LEU A 24 3.22 5.52 7.22
CA LEU A 24 4.48 5.53 6.48
C LEU A 24 5.57 6.16 7.36
N THR A 25 6.65 5.40 7.60
CA THR A 25 7.82 5.88 8.34
C THR A 25 8.99 6.04 7.38
N TYR A 26 9.57 7.24 7.33
CA TYR A 26 10.79 7.51 6.58
C TYR A 26 11.95 7.89 7.50
N ASN A 27 13.05 7.16 7.43
CA ASN A 27 14.28 7.46 8.16
C ASN A 27 15.26 8.17 7.22
N TYR A 28 15.70 9.39 7.58
CA TYR A 28 16.51 10.21 6.69
C TYR A 28 17.86 9.54 6.40
N GLY A 29 18.22 9.47 5.11
CA GLY A 29 19.43 8.81 4.65
C GLY A 29 19.29 7.30 4.41
N ILE A 30 18.17 6.68 4.80
CA ILE A 30 17.85 5.29 4.49
C ILE A 30 16.87 5.26 3.32
N THR A 31 17.30 4.69 2.19
CA THR A 31 16.53 4.68 0.94
C THR A 31 15.97 3.31 0.58
N ASN A 32 16.42 2.24 1.25
CA ASN A 32 15.98 0.88 1.00
C ASN A 32 15.86 0.09 2.31
N TYR A 33 14.89 -0.82 2.36
CA TYR A 33 14.75 -1.81 3.41
C TYR A 33 14.74 -3.19 2.76
N GLU A 34 15.46 -4.14 3.35
CA GLU A 34 15.38 -5.53 2.91
C GLU A 34 14.02 -6.11 3.31
N MET A 35 13.32 -6.68 2.33
CA MET A 35 12.00 -7.26 2.54
C MET A 35 12.13 -8.68 3.10
N GLY A 36 11.44 -8.93 4.21
CA GLY A 36 11.22 -10.27 4.74
C GLY A 36 10.10 -11.02 4.02
N ASN A 37 9.61 -12.09 4.62
CA ASN A 37 8.48 -12.89 4.14
C ASN A 37 7.30 -12.94 5.13
N ASP A 38 7.35 -12.09 6.16
CA ASP A 38 6.38 -11.97 7.24
C ASP A 38 5.12 -11.21 6.80
N PHE A 39 5.30 -10.07 6.12
CA PHE A 39 4.20 -9.26 5.61
C PHE A 39 3.80 -9.73 4.21
N LEU A 40 2.61 -10.34 4.11
CA LEU A 40 2.11 -10.90 2.85
C LEU A 40 1.38 -9.89 1.96
N GLY A 41 0.81 -8.84 2.55
CA GLY A 41 0.11 -7.77 1.83
C GLY A 41 -1.11 -7.24 2.59
N ILE A 42 -1.68 -6.15 2.07
CA ILE A 42 -2.96 -5.58 2.49
C ILE A 42 -3.99 -5.84 1.38
N THR A 43 -5.23 -6.15 1.74
CA THR A 43 -6.34 -6.25 0.78
C THR A 43 -7.24 -5.03 0.91
N ILE A 44 -7.56 -4.39 -0.22
CA ILE A 44 -8.49 -3.27 -0.31
C ILE A 44 -9.59 -3.56 -1.33
N GLN A 45 -10.77 -2.97 -1.14
CA GLN A 45 -11.88 -3.01 -2.10
C GLN A 45 -11.93 -1.70 -2.87
N SER A 46 -11.55 -1.72 -4.16
CA SER A 46 -11.56 -0.51 -5.00
C SER A 46 -11.30 -0.83 -6.48
N SER A 47 -12.37 -0.94 -7.26
CA SER A 47 -12.32 -0.99 -8.74
C SER A 47 -11.69 0.28 -9.33
N GLU A 48 -11.80 1.42 -8.65
CA GLU A 48 -11.17 2.67 -9.07
C GLU A 48 -9.64 2.59 -9.02
N SER A 49 -9.08 1.90 -8.02
CA SER A 49 -7.63 1.73 -7.86
C SER A 49 -7.04 0.97 -9.06
N LEU A 50 -7.72 -0.07 -9.55
CA LEU A 50 -7.32 -0.80 -10.75
C LEU A 50 -7.40 0.06 -12.01
N LYS A 51 -8.46 0.84 -12.17
CA LYS A 51 -8.61 1.77 -13.30
C LYS A 51 -7.49 2.82 -13.33
N ARG A 52 -7.16 3.40 -12.17
CA ARG A 52 -6.08 4.38 -12.02
C ARG A 52 -4.71 3.75 -12.27
N ALA A 53 -4.47 2.55 -11.74
CA ALA A 53 -3.24 1.81 -11.98
C ALA A 53 -3.04 1.58 -13.49
N ALA A 54 -4.06 1.08 -14.19
CA ALA A 54 -4.01 0.87 -15.63
C ALA A 54 -3.76 2.18 -16.41
N ALA A 55 -4.48 3.26 -16.07
CA ALA A 55 -4.35 4.55 -16.75
C ALA A 55 -2.96 5.20 -16.55
N LEU A 56 -2.31 4.95 -15.41
CA LEU A 56 -0.97 5.45 -15.09
C LEU A 56 0.15 4.47 -15.46
N ASN A 57 -0.17 3.36 -16.14
CA ASN A 57 0.75 2.26 -16.45
C ASN A 57 1.46 1.67 -15.21
N TRP A 58 0.79 1.67 -14.06
CA TRP A 58 1.25 0.96 -12.87
C TRP A 58 1.05 -0.55 -13.07
N PRO A 59 2.08 -1.40 -12.88
CA PRO A 59 1.94 -2.84 -13.09
C PRO A 59 0.87 -3.47 -12.20
N ILE A 60 -0.11 -4.10 -12.83
CA ILE A 60 -1.12 -4.94 -12.16
C ILE A 60 -0.70 -6.39 -12.37
N LYS A 61 -0.51 -7.11 -11.27
CA LYS A 61 -0.14 -8.53 -11.27
C LYS A 61 -1.31 -9.36 -10.74
N GLU A 62 -1.23 -10.67 -10.89
CA GLU A 62 -2.24 -11.60 -10.39
C GLU A 62 -1.58 -12.74 -9.61
N GLN A 63 -2.17 -13.12 -8.49
CA GLN A 63 -1.75 -14.26 -7.67
C GLN A 63 -2.99 -14.94 -7.10
N ASN A 64 -3.15 -16.23 -7.35
CA ASN A 64 -4.30 -17.04 -6.88
C ASN A 64 -5.67 -16.45 -7.27
N GLY A 65 -5.78 -15.86 -8.46
CA GLY A 65 -7.02 -15.24 -8.95
C GLY A 65 -7.32 -13.85 -8.35
N LEU A 66 -6.44 -13.31 -7.50
CA LEU A 66 -6.54 -11.96 -6.97
C LEU A 66 -5.54 -11.03 -7.69
N LYS A 67 -6.06 -9.91 -8.20
CA LYS A 67 -5.23 -8.83 -8.74
C LYS A 67 -4.54 -8.10 -7.59
N TYR A 68 -3.30 -7.69 -7.80
CA TYR A 68 -2.57 -6.86 -6.85
C TYR A 68 -1.63 -5.90 -7.56
N VAL A 69 -1.27 -4.84 -6.84
CA VAL A 69 -0.20 -3.92 -7.21
C VAL A 69 0.87 -3.95 -6.12
N GLU A 70 2.10 -3.62 -6.46
CA GLU A 70 3.20 -3.47 -5.50
C GLU A 70 3.47 -1.99 -5.30
N ALA A 71 3.48 -1.54 -4.04
CA ALA A 71 3.98 -0.23 -3.67
C ALA A 71 5.52 -0.19 -3.75
N PRO A 72 6.14 1.00 -3.80
CA PRO A 72 7.59 1.12 -3.65
C PRO A 72 8.08 0.41 -2.38
N GLY A 73 9.17 -0.36 -2.50
CA GLY A 73 9.64 -1.26 -1.45
C GLY A 73 9.11 -2.69 -1.56
N GLY A 74 8.16 -2.97 -2.46
CA GLY A 74 7.67 -4.32 -2.78
C GLY A 74 6.40 -4.75 -2.03
N TYR A 75 5.80 -3.85 -1.25
CA TYR A 75 4.62 -4.17 -0.44
C TYR A 75 3.39 -4.41 -1.30
N LYS A 76 2.77 -5.57 -1.16
CA LYS A 76 1.62 -5.97 -1.98
C LYS A 76 0.32 -5.36 -1.46
N PHE A 77 -0.46 -4.80 -2.38
CA PHE A 77 -1.85 -4.40 -2.18
C PHE A 77 -2.74 -5.22 -3.11
N PHE A 78 -3.44 -6.21 -2.54
CA PHE A 78 -4.45 -6.99 -3.24
C PHE A 78 -5.73 -6.18 -3.39
N ILE A 79 -6.37 -6.28 -4.54
CA ILE A 79 -7.53 -5.44 -4.88
C ILE A 79 -8.72 -6.33 -5.19
N ILE A 80 -9.78 -6.16 -4.40
CA ILE A 80 -11.12 -6.66 -4.71
C ILE A 80 -11.74 -5.67 -5.70
N ASP A 81 -12.07 -6.16 -6.90
CA ASP A 81 -12.55 -5.37 -8.04
C ASP A 81 -14.05 -5.07 -7.92
N GLU A 82 -14.41 -4.36 -6.85
CA GLU A 82 -15.78 -3.92 -6.55
C GLU A 82 -15.81 -2.41 -6.29
N LEU A 83 -16.99 -1.80 -6.22
CA LEU A 83 -17.11 -0.38 -5.84
C LEU A 83 -16.61 -0.19 -4.40
N GLN A 84 -16.02 0.98 -4.13
CA GLN A 84 -15.53 1.31 -2.79
C GLN A 84 -16.69 1.29 -1.78
N PRO A 85 -16.46 0.81 -0.56
CA PRO A 85 -17.44 0.94 0.53
C PRO A 85 -17.76 2.42 0.80
N VAL A 86 -18.98 2.69 1.24
CA VAL A 86 -19.49 4.03 1.57
C VAL A 86 -19.30 4.34 3.04
#